data_AF-A0A4Y2KRD4-F1
#
_entry.id   AF-A0A4Y2KRD4-F1
#
_cell.length_a   1.000
_cell.length_b   1.000
_cell.length_c   1.000
_cell.angle_alpha   90.00
_cell.angle_beta   90.00
_cell.angle_gamma   90.00
#
_symmetry.space_group_name_H-M   'P 1'
#
loop_
_entity.id
_entity.type
_entity.pdbx_description
1 polymer ?
#
loop_
_entity_poly.entity_id
_entity_poly.type
_entity_poly.pdbx_seq_one_letter_code
_entity_poly.pdbx_strand_id
1 'polypeptide(L)'
;MYLSHRICTEKLRLSTNATFEVIMKWGCDGSEKTRYKQKFSEEIFSDENLFSICVVPRQIHSNTDDSKSVIWENTVPSSTKYCRPIKFIFAKESTDLITAEVEKIKHQIKELEPTKIFFDDLEISATPPLMFCMVDGKFCNAVSSCSSTQTCYLCRAKPNEMNNLRVISKKEARKEFLPFGISPLHSWIRLMECVLHISYRLEIKTWQARGAEKKEKVSQKKKDVQRL
;
A
#
# COMPACT_ATOMS: atom_id res chain seq x y z
N MET A 1 24.15 -17.26 5.34
CA MET A 1 24.62 -16.70 4.05
C MET A 1 24.95 -17.77 3.00
N TYR A 2 25.06 -19.06 3.34
CA TYR A 2 25.43 -20.12 2.38
C TYR A 2 24.26 -20.75 1.60
N LEU A 3 23.00 -20.63 2.07
CA LEU A 3 21.85 -21.23 1.37
C LEU A 3 21.39 -20.45 0.12
N SER A 4 21.69 -19.16 0.00
CA SER A 4 21.32 -18.39 -1.20
C SER A 4 22.23 -18.68 -2.40
N HIS A 5 23.43 -19.19 -2.15
CA HIS A 5 24.45 -19.37 -3.19
C HIS A 5 24.16 -20.56 -4.10
N ARG A 6 23.57 -21.66 -3.56
CA ARG A 6 23.18 -22.85 -4.33
C ARG A 6 21.88 -22.67 -5.13
N ILE A 7 20.92 -21.91 -4.59
CA ILE A 7 19.62 -21.72 -5.26
C ILE A 7 19.77 -20.88 -6.54
N CYS A 8 20.68 -19.90 -6.54
CA CYS A 8 20.97 -19.13 -7.75
C CYS A 8 21.61 -20.01 -8.82
N THR A 9 22.65 -20.77 -8.48
CA THR A 9 23.44 -21.56 -9.45
C THR A 9 22.73 -22.80 -9.99
N GLU A 10 21.89 -23.49 -9.21
CA GLU A 10 21.20 -24.70 -9.69
C GLU A 10 20.01 -24.40 -10.62
N LYS A 11 19.37 -23.24 -10.48
CA LYS A 11 18.22 -22.85 -11.32
C LYS A 11 18.59 -21.92 -12.49
N LEU A 12 19.60 -21.08 -12.33
CA LEU A 12 20.09 -20.21 -13.39
C LEU A 12 21.33 -20.86 -14.02
N ARG A 13 21.12 -21.81 -14.93
CA ARG A 13 22.20 -22.24 -15.86
C ARG A 13 22.45 -21.10 -16.86
N LEU A 14 23.19 -20.08 -16.42
CA LEU A 14 23.54 -18.94 -17.29
C LEU A 14 24.72 -19.35 -18.15
N SER A 15 24.49 -19.44 -19.46
CA SER A 15 25.53 -19.68 -20.47
C SER A 15 25.89 -18.41 -21.25
N THR A 16 25.15 -17.32 -21.04
CA THR A 16 25.28 -16.04 -21.74
C THR A 16 24.87 -14.89 -20.83
N ASN A 17 25.21 -13.65 -21.22
CA ASN A 17 24.65 -12.44 -20.60
C ASN A 17 23.12 -12.54 -20.55
N ALA A 18 22.53 -12.12 -19.43
CA ALA A 18 21.11 -12.28 -19.18
C ALA A 18 20.48 -11.01 -18.64
N THR A 19 19.22 -10.80 -19.01
CA THR A 19 18.41 -9.70 -18.52
C THR A 19 17.28 -10.25 -17.65
N PHE A 20 17.04 -9.58 -16.52
CA PHE A 20 15.99 -9.96 -15.57
C PHE A 20 15.07 -8.77 -15.29
N GLU A 21 13.79 -9.06 -15.15
CA GLU A 21 12.83 -8.13 -14.53
C GLU A 21 12.62 -8.48 -13.07
N VAL A 22 12.89 -7.53 -12.18
CA VAL A 22 12.68 -7.69 -10.73
C VAL A 22 11.43 -6.93 -10.31
N ILE A 23 10.30 -7.62 -10.28
CA ILE A 23 9.03 -7.02 -9.87
C ILE A 23 9.09 -6.72 -8.38
N MET A 24 8.98 -5.44 -8.05
CA MET A 24 8.90 -4.96 -6.68
C MET A 24 7.58 -4.22 -6.45
N LYS A 25 7.10 -4.26 -5.21
CA LYS A 25 6.04 -3.35 -4.75
C LYS A 25 6.61 -2.39 -3.73
N TRP A 26 6.11 -1.16 -3.70
CA TRP A 26 6.53 -0.17 -2.71
C TRP A 26 5.34 0.63 -2.21
N GLY A 27 5.58 1.35 -1.12
CA GLY A 27 4.63 2.28 -0.55
C GLY A 27 5.16 2.95 0.69
N CYS A 28 4.26 3.59 1.42
CA CYS A 28 4.60 4.36 2.60
C CYS A 28 3.49 4.30 3.64
N ASP A 29 3.88 4.50 4.89
CA ASP A 29 2.98 4.40 6.04
C ASP A 29 3.46 5.32 7.17
N GLY A 30 2.50 5.91 7.87
CA GLY A 30 2.69 6.76 9.04
C GLY A 30 2.40 6.01 10.33
N SER A 31 3.23 6.19 11.35
CA SER A 31 3.03 5.59 12.66
C SER A 31 3.38 6.54 13.79
N GLU A 32 2.57 6.53 14.85
CA GLU A 32 2.86 7.26 16.09
C GLU A 32 3.74 6.38 17.00
N LYS A 33 4.68 7.02 17.71
CA LYS A 33 5.70 6.38 18.55
C LYS A 33 5.84 7.11 19.89
N THR A 34 6.37 6.39 20.87
CA THR A 34 6.78 6.99 22.15
C THR A 34 8.01 7.85 21.95
N ARG A 35 7.98 9.09 22.44
CA ARG A 35 9.13 10.01 22.36
C ARG A 35 10.30 9.54 23.21
N TYR A 36 11.52 9.67 22.70
CA TYR A 36 12.71 9.52 23.53
C TYR A 36 12.82 10.68 24.51
N LYS A 37 13.45 10.42 25.67
CA LYS A 37 13.72 11.46 26.68
C LYS A 37 14.97 12.29 26.39
N GLN A 38 15.64 12.02 25.27
CA GLN A 38 16.81 12.75 24.85
C GLN A 38 16.38 14.12 24.29
N LYS A 39 17.04 15.18 24.72
CA LYS A 39 16.78 16.54 24.18
C LYS A 39 17.28 16.63 22.74
N PHE A 40 16.48 17.25 21.89
CA PHE A 40 16.90 17.64 20.53
C PHE A 40 17.78 18.88 20.57
N SER A 41 18.54 19.10 19.49
CA SER A 41 19.32 20.33 19.29
C SER A 41 18.42 21.55 19.12
N GLU A 42 17.23 21.38 18.56
CA GLU A 42 16.25 22.44 18.33
C GLU A 42 14.85 21.96 18.78
N GLU A 43 14.05 22.87 19.31
CA GLU A 43 12.70 22.56 19.82
C GLU A 43 11.68 22.23 18.72
N ILE A 44 11.98 22.55 17.45
CA ILE A 44 11.12 22.25 16.31
C ILE A 44 11.12 20.76 15.94
N PHE A 45 12.11 20.00 16.40
CA PHE A 45 12.23 18.57 16.09
C PHE A 45 11.45 17.71 17.08
N SER A 46 10.88 16.62 16.55
CA SER A 46 10.09 15.64 17.30
C SER A 46 10.25 14.26 16.67
N ASP A 47 10.37 13.23 17.50
CA ASP A 47 10.44 11.81 17.12
C ASP A 47 9.13 11.05 17.37
N GLU A 48 8.07 11.77 17.74
CA GLU A 48 6.78 11.19 18.11
C GLU A 48 6.06 10.49 16.95
N ASN A 49 6.40 10.88 15.72
CA ASN A 49 5.78 10.39 14.50
C ASN A 49 6.88 9.89 13.58
N LEU A 50 6.66 8.73 12.98
CA LEU A 50 7.53 8.13 11.99
C LEU A 50 6.74 7.89 10.70
N PHE A 51 7.18 8.54 9.64
CA PHE A 51 6.77 8.24 8.27
C PHE A 51 7.85 7.38 7.61
N SER A 52 7.45 6.27 7.00
CA SER A 52 8.35 5.30 6.39
C SER A 52 8.00 5.06 4.93
N ILE A 53 9.02 4.89 4.11
CA ILE A 53 8.90 4.46 2.70
C ILE A 53 9.62 3.13 2.57
N CYS A 54 8.94 2.13 2.05
CA CYS A 54 9.44 0.76 1.99
C CYS A 54 9.19 0.11 0.63
N VAL A 55 10.02 -0.87 0.29
CA VAL A 55 9.90 -1.71 -0.91
C VAL A 55 9.96 -3.19 -0.53
N VAL A 56 9.27 -4.04 -1.30
CA VAL A 56 9.24 -5.48 -1.12
C VAL A 56 9.46 -6.14 -2.50
N PRO A 57 10.53 -6.94 -2.68
CA PRO A 57 10.68 -7.74 -3.88
C PRO A 57 9.61 -8.84 -3.92
N ARG A 58 8.99 -9.02 -5.08
CA ARG A 58 7.91 -10.00 -5.29
C ARG A 58 8.36 -11.17 -6.16
N GLN A 59 8.88 -10.89 -7.34
CA GLN A 59 9.22 -11.91 -8.32
C GLN A 59 10.44 -11.47 -9.14
N ILE A 60 11.21 -12.43 -9.62
CA ILE A 60 12.28 -12.23 -10.60
C ILE A 60 11.94 -13.06 -11.82
N HIS A 61 11.92 -12.42 -12.98
CA HIS A 61 11.54 -13.02 -14.26
C HIS A 61 12.76 -13.04 -15.18
N SER A 62 12.96 -14.16 -15.88
CA SER A 62 13.96 -14.23 -16.95
C SER A 62 13.39 -13.62 -18.22
N ASN A 63 14.19 -12.80 -18.90
CA ASN A 63 13.91 -12.32 -20.25
C ASN A 63 14.80 -13.02 -21.29
N THR A 64 15.34 -14.20 -20.97
CA THR A 64 16.26 -14.95 -21.85
C THR A 64 15.58 -15.57 -23.08
N ASP A 65 14.26 -15.76 -23.09
CA ASP A 65 13.46 -16.28 -24.21
C ASP A 65 12.07 -15.61 -24.23
N ASP A 66 11.32 -15.73 -25.34
CA ASP A 66 9.93 -15.24 -25.49
C ASP A 66 8.96 -15.69 -24.37
N SER A 67 9.35 -16.70 -23.58
CA SER A 67 8.67 -17.08 -22.35
C SER A 67 9.24 -16.36 -21.13
N LYS A 68 8.52 -15.36 -20.60
CA LYS A 68 8.78 -14.80 -19.26
C LYS A 68 8.60 -15.86 -18.18
N SER A 69 9.69 -16.49 -17.77
CA SER A 69 9.69 -17.52 -16.72
C SER A 69 10.02 -16.93 -15.35
N VAL A 70 9.28 -17.34 -14.32
CA VAL A 70 9.53 -16.90 -12.94
C VAL A 70 10.65 -17.75 -12.35
N ILE A 71 11.79 -17.11 -12.07
CA ILE A 71 12.97 -17.78 -11.49
C ILE A 71 12.90 -17.79 -9.97
N TRP A 72 12.39 -16.70 -9.40
CA TRP A 72 12.22 -16.54 -7.98
C TRP A 72 10.91 -15.85 -7.67
N GLU A 73 10.26 -16.29 -6.60
CA GLU A 73 9.08 -15.67 -6.05
C GLU A 73 9.19 -15.59 -4.52
N ASN A 74 8.79 -14.46 -3.98
CA ASN A 74 8.59 -14.29 -2.55
C ASN A 74 7.34 -15.07 -2.11
N THR A 75 7.54 -16.18 -1.40
CA THR A 75 6.48 -17.06 -0.89
C THR A 75 5.67 -16.43 0.25
N VAL A 76 6.19 -15.37 0.89
CA VAL A 76 5.54 -14.68 2.02
C VAL A 76 5.56 -13.16 1.84
N PRO A 77 4.86 -12.61 0.83
CA PRO A 77 4.99 -11.20 0.44
C PRO A 77 4.41 -10.16 1.40
N SER A 78 3.68 -10.61 2.41
CA SER A 78 3.17 -9.76 3.49
C SER A 78 4.06 -9.82 4.74
N SER A 79 5.14 -10.62 4.70
CA SER A 79 6.08 -10.74 5.81
C SER A 79 6.98 -9.51 5.91
N THR A 80 7.12 -8.98 7.12
CA THR A 80 8.05 -7.90 7.44
C THR A 80 9.51 -8.27 7.12
N LYS A 81 9.84 -9.57 7.10
CA LYS A 81 11.18 -10.07 6.75
C LYS A 81 11.66 -9.64 5.36
N TYR A 82 10.75 -9.39 4.42
CA TYR A 82 11.05 -8.95 3.06
C TYR A 82 10.74 -7.47 2.82
N CYS A 83 10.20 -6.77 3.82
CA CYS A 83 10.01 -5.33 3.75
C CYS A 83 11.36 -4.64 3.96
N ARG A 84 11.81 -3.89 2.95
CA ARG A 84 13.08 -3.18 2.95
C ARG A 84 12.80 -1.68 3.04
N PRO A 85 13.21 -1.01 4.13
CA PRO A 85 13.04 0.43 4.23
C PRO A 85 13.95 1.14 3.23
N ILE A 86 13.38 2.12 2.54
CA ILE A 86 14.10 3.06 1.66
C ILE A 86 14.42 4.33 2.45
N LYS A 87 13.43 4.85 3.20
CA LYS A 87 13.56 6.13 3.91
C LYS A 87 12.70 6.15 5.17
N PHE A 88 13.22 6.78 6.21
CA PHE A 88 12.51 7.13 7.44
C PHE A 88 12.52 8.64 7.62
N ILE A 89 11.39 9.20 8.06
CA ILE A 89 11.20 10.63 8.30
C ILE A 89 10.49 10.78 9.65
N PHE A 90 11.07 11.55 10.55
CA PHE A 90 10.42 11.90 11.82
C PHE A 90 9.45 13.06 11.60
N ALA A 91 8.26 12.74 11.11
CA ALA A 91 7.21 13.71 10.83
C ALA A 91 5.84 13.04 10.87
N LYS A 92 4.83 13.81 11.26
CA LYS A 92 3.44 13.36 11.20
C LYS A 92 3.03 13.20 9.74
N GLU A 93 2.36 12.10 9.44
CA GLU A 93 1.78 11.89 8.12
C GLU A 93 0.78 13.01 7.78
N SER A 94 1.06 13.71 6.67
CA SER A 94 0.22 14.76 6.10
C SER A 94 0.08 14.59 4.60
N THR A 95 -0.95 15.18 3.99
CA THR A 95 -1.15 15.15 2.53
C THR A 95 0.04 15.74 1.77
N ASP A 96 0.63 16.81 2.29
CA ASP A 96 1.76 17.50 1.65
C ASP A 96 3.02 16.64 1.71
N LEU A 97 3.31 16.05 2.88
CA LEU A 97 4.44 15.15 3.06
C LEU A 97 4.32 13.92 2.15
N ILE A 98 3.13 13.31 2.14
CA ILE A 98 2.80 12.18 1.26
C ILE A 98 3.07 12.54 -0.19
N THR A 99 2.48 13.64 -0.67
CA THR A 99 2.54 14.01 -2.08
C THR A 99 3.97 14.34 -2.50
N ALA A 100 4.68 15.12 -1.69
CA ALA A 100 6.06 15.50 -1.97
C ALA A 100 6.99 14.28 -2.02
N GLU A 101 6.91 13.37 -1.05
CA GLU A 101 7.80 12.20 -1.01
C GLU A 101 7.47 11.17 -2.08
N VAL A 102 6.19 10.97 -2.41
CA VAL A 102 5.79 10.04 -3.47
C VAL A 102 6.16 10.55 -4.86
N GLU A 103 6.03 11.85 -5.13
CA GLU A 103 6.51 12.41 -6.39
C GLU A 103 8.05 12.32 -6.51
N LYS A 104 8.79 12.53 -5.42
CA LYS A 104 10.25 12.30 -5.41
C LYS A 104 10.61 10.85 -5.74
N ILE A 105 9.98 9.87 -5.09
CA ILE A 105 10.26 8.46 -5.37
C ILE A 105 9.85 8.08 -6.80
N LYS A 106 8.69 8.55 -7.29
CA LYS A 106 8.29 8.31 -8.69
C LYS A 106 9.28 8.90 -9.68
N HIS A 107 9.82 10.08 -9.42
CA HIS A 107 10.84 10.68 -10.26
C HIS A 107 12.13 9.85 -10.25
N GLN A 108 12.60 9.45 -9.07
CA GLN A 108 13.76 8.54 -8.93
C GLN A 108 13.53 7.22 -9.68
N ILE A 109 12.33 6.63 -9.59
CA ILE A 109 12.00 5.38 -10.31
C ILE A 109 12.11 5.56 -11.83
N LYS A 110 11.71 6.72 -12.37
CA LYS A 110 11.82 7.01 -13.81
C LYS A 110 13.28 7.12 -14.28
N GLU A 111 14.18 7.53 -13.39
CA GLU A 111 15.61 7.69 -13.66
C GLU A 111 16.44 6.46 -13.30
N LEU A 112 15.81 5.39 -12.79
CA LEU A 112 16.52 4.16 -12.44
C LEU A 112 17.10 3.49 -13.68
N GLU A 113 18.42 3.35 -13.70
CA GLU A 113 19.12 2.51 -14.65
C GLU A 113 19.12 1.04 -14.19
N PRO A 114 19.16 0.09 -15.14
CA PRO A 114 19.29 -1.33 -14.80
C PRO A 114 20.53 -1.58 -13.94
N THR A 115 20.36 -2.38 -12.88
CA THR A 115 21.49 -2.79 -12.04
C THR A 115 22.31 -3.83 -12.76
N LYS A 116 23.58 -3.54 -13.02
CA LYS A 116 24.54 -4.47 -13.62
C LYS A 116 25.28 -5.24 -12.54
N ILE A 117 25.27 -6.56 -12.64
CA ILE A 117 25.92 -7.49 -11.71
C ILE A 117 26.81 -8.40 -12.55
N PHE A 118 28.08 -8.54 -12.16
CA PHE A 118 29.01 -9.46 -12.81
C PHE A 118 29.15 -10.73 -11.98
N PHE A 119 28.97 -11.89 -12.60
CA PHE A 119 29.11 -13.20 -11.97
C PHE A 119 29.79 -14.16 -12.94
N ASP A 120 30.95 -14.72 -12.57
CA ASP A 120 31.74 -15.64 -13.40
C ASP A 120 31.88 -15.17 -14.87
N ASP A 121 32.35 -13.93 -15.06
CA ASP A 121 32.52 -13.23 -16.35
C ASP A 121 31.24 -12.94 -17.16
N LEU A 122 30.06 -13.24 -16.61
CA LEU A 122 28.78 -12.92 -17.22
C LEU A 122 28.23 -11.60 -16.67
N GLU A 123 27.76 -10.74 -17.58
CA GLU A 123 27.02 -9.53 -17.21
C GLU A 123 25.53 -9.86 -17.08
N ILE A 124 25.02 -9.66 -15.88
CA ILE A 124 23.60 -9.76 -15.55
C ILE A 124 23.05 -8.34 -15.41
N SER A 125 22.00 -8.03 -16.17
CA SER A 125 21.30 -6.74 -16.07
C SER A 125 19.91 -6.93 -15.47
N ALA A 126 19.63 -6.23 -14.38
CA ALA A 126 18.36 -6.33 -13.66
C ALA A 126 17.61 -5.00 -13.70
N THR A 127 16.44 -5.01 -14.33
CA THR A 127 15.53 -3.85 -14.38
C THR A 127 14.42 -4.03 -13.36
N PRO A 128 14.22 -3.10 -12.40
CA PRO A 128 13.19 -3.25 -11.39
C PRO A 128 11.92 -2.46 -11.73
N PRO A 129 10.83 -3.06 -12.23
CA PRO A 129 9.53 -2.41 -12.22
C PRO A 129 8.98 -2.30 -10.80
N LEU A 130 8.69 -1.07 -10.35
CA LEU A 130 8.17 -0.76 -9.02
C LEU A 130 6.67 -0.43 -9.03
N MET A 131 5.86 -1.30 -8.42
CA MET A 131 4.42 -1.14 -8.30
C MET A 131 4.05 -0.39 -7.02
N PHE A 132 3.39 0.75 -7.15
CA PHE A 132 2.99 1.57 -6.02
C PHE A 132 1.63 1.14 -5.44
N CYS A 133 1.63 0.08 -4.64
CA CYS A 133 0.40 -0.56 -4.13
C CYS A 133 0.41 -0.86 -2.63
N MET A 134 1.50 -0.56 -1.91
CA MET A 134 1.54 -0.70 -0.44
C MET A 134 1.04 0.57 0.23
N VAL A 135 -0.21 0.95 -0.06
CA VAL A 135 -0.82 2.20 0.42
C VAL A 135 -2.13 1.92 1.15
N ASP A 136 -2.45 2.78 2.11
CA ASP A 136 -3.74 2.76 2.79
C ASP A 136 -4.80 3.57 2.03
N GLY A 137 -6.07 3.48 2.46
CA GLY A 137 -7.15 4.22 1.81
C GLY A 137 -7.08 5.74 2.02
N LYS A 138 -6.45 6.21 3.11
CA LYS A 138 -6.29 7.64 3.41
C LYS A 138 -5.28 8.26 2.46
N PHE A 139 -4.22 7.54 2.18
CA PHE A 139 -3.18 7.82 1.23
C PHE A 139 -3.75 7.92 -0.20
N CYS A 140 -4.60 6.97 -0.62
CA CYS A 140 -5.28 7.06 -1.91
C CYS A 140 -6.09 8.35 -2.04
N ASN A 141 -6.71 8.83 -0.95
CA ASN A 141 -7.45 10.10 -0.97
C ASN A 141 -6.54 11.31 -1.08
N ALA A 142 -5.41 11.33 -0.36
CA ALA A 142 -4.40 12.37 -0.45
C ALA A 142 -3.87 12.50 -1.89
N VAL A 143 -3.41 11.40 -2.49
CA VAL A 143 -2.83 11.42 -3.84
C VAL A 143 -3.86 11.63 -4.94
N SER A 144 -5.09 11.17 -4.74
CA SER A 144 -6.17 11.43 -5.72
C SER A 144 -6.82 12.81 -5.54
N SER A 145 -6.40 13.64 -4.59
CA SER A 145 -7.10 14.88 -4.24
C SER A 145 -8.61 14.64 -3.97
N CYS A 146 -8.96 13.46 -3.45
CA CYS A 146 -10.31 13.17 -3.00
C CYS A 146 -10.47 13.70 -1.58
N SER A 147 -11.15 14.84 -1.42
CA SER A 147 -11.32 15.46 -0.10
C SER A 147 -12.14 14.61 0.88
N SER A 148 -12.98 13.71 0.38
CA SER A 148 -13.82 12.85 1.22
C SER A 148 -13.31 11.40 1.23
N THR A 149 -13.10 10.88 2.44
CA THR A 149 -12.78 9.47 2.67
C THR A 149 -13.93 8.51 2.39
N GLN A 150 -15.14 9.02 2.17
CA GLN A 150 -16.35 8.25 1.85
C GLN A 150 -16.66 8.23 0.35
N THR A 151 -15.94 9.02 -0.45
CA THR A 151 -16.08 9.03 -1.91
C THR A 151 -15.05 8.09 -2.52
N CYS A 152 -15.46 7.24 -3.46
CA CYS A 152 -14.52 6.33 -4.12
C CYS A 152 -13.46 7.11 -4.91
N TYR A 153 -12.18 6.91 -4.61
CA TYR A 153 -11.08 7.62 -5.28
C TYR A 153 -10.93 7.23 -6.78
N LEU A 154 -11.36 6.02 -7.16
CA LEU A 154 -11.29 5.53 -8.54
C LEU A 154 -12.35 6.17 -9.45
N CYS A 155 -13.62 6.15 -9.05
CA CYS A 155 -14.75 6.55 -9.90
C CYS A 155 -15.50 7.80 -9.40
N ARG A 156 -15.09 8.37 -8.25
CA ARG A 156 -15.73 9.54 -7.59
C ARG A 156 -17.20 9.35 -7.22
N ALA A 157 -17.66 8.10 -7.13
CA ALA A 157 -18.99 7.80 -6.61
C ALA A 157 -19.10 8.17 -5.13
N LYS A 158 -20.14 8.93 -4.79
CA LYS A 158 -20.54 9.24 -3.41
C LYS A 158 -21.34 8.09 -2.80
N PRO A 159 -21.45 7.98 -1.48
CA PRO A 159 -22.22 6.91 -0.83
C PRO A 159 -23.68 6.80 -1.30
N ASN A 160 -24.33 7.92 -1.64
CA ASN A 160 -25.71 7.92 -2.15
C ASN A 160 -25.84 7.42 -3.61
N GLU A 161 -24.73 7.37 -4.36
CA GLU A 161 -24.69 6.86 -5.74
C GLU A 161 -24.29 5.37 -5.78
N MET A 162 -23.51 4.90 -4.80
CA MET A 162 -22.90 3.56 -4.78
C MET A 162 -23.90 2.40 -4.85
N ASN A 163 -25.14 2.60 -4.39
CA ASN A 163 -26.19 1.59 -4.48
C ASN A 163 -26.99 1.63 -5.80
N ASN A 164 -26.62 2.49 -6.76
CA ASN A 164 -27.28 2.60 -8.05
C ASN A 164 -26.38 2.11 -9.18
N LEU A 165 -26.56 0.84 -9.58
CA LEU A 165 -25.76 0.20 -10.61
C LEU A 165 -25.79 0.95 -11.96
N ARG A 166 -26.91 1.60 -12.32
CA ARG A 166 -27.03 2.37 -13.57
C ARG A 166 -26.18 3.65 -13.56
N VAL A 167 -25.97 4.23 -12.39
CA VAL A 167 -25.10 5.40 -12.21
C VAL A 167 -23.65 4.96 -12.21
N ILE A 168 -23.33 3.88 -11.47
CA ILE A 168 -21.97 3.38 -11.35
C ILE A 168 -21.44 2.84 -12.68
N SER A 169 -22.25 2.13 -13.46
CA SER A 169 -21.83 1.58 -14.76
C SER A 169 -21.43 2.66 -15.79
N LYS A 170 -21.84 3.91 -15.56
CA LYS A 170 -21.51 5.06 -16.43
C LYS A 170 -20.30 5.86 -15.92
N LYS A 171 -19.81 5.59 -14.71
CA LYS A 171 -18.65 6.30 -14.16
C LYS A 171 -17.37 5.59 -14.59
N GLU A 172 -16.51 6.31 -15.28
CA GLU A 172 -15.20 5.79 -15.67
C GLU A 172 -14.23 5.77 -14.47
N ALA A 173 -13.43 4.71 -14.39
CA ALA A 173 -12.35 4.63 -13.43
C ALA A 173 -11.16 5.47 -13.90
N ARG A 174 -10.59 6.24 -12.99
CA ARG A 174 -9.37 7.01 -13.24
C ARG A 174 -8.16 6.06 -13.31
N LYS A 175 -7.68 5.83 -14.53
CA LYS A 175 -6.60 4.87 -14.82
C LYS A 175 -5.30 5.15 -14.06
N GLU A 176 -5.01 6.43 -13.81
CA GLU A 176 -3.87 6.92 -13.02
C GLU A 176 -3.80 6.34 -11.60
N PHE A 177 -4.92 5.88 -11.03
CA PHE A 177 -4.99 5.33 -9.66
C PHE A 177 -5.13 3.80 -9.62
N LEU A 178 -5.23 3.12 -10.77
CA LEU A 178 -5.24 1.67 -10.82
C LEU A 178 -3.98 1.02 -10.22
N PRO A 179 -2.76 1.62 -10.32
CA PRO A 179 -1.57 1.06 -9.69
C PRO A 179 -1.65 0.91 -8.17
N PHE A 180 -2.52 1.66 -7.48
CA PHE A 180 -2.74 1.51 -6.03
C PHE A 180 -3.27 0.12 -5.66
N GLY A 181 -3.91 -0.56 -6.62
CA GLY A 181 -4.51 -1.87 -6.41
C GLY A 181 -5.62 -1.86 -5.36
N ILE A 182 -5.90 -3.05 -4.83
CA ILE A 182 -6.86 -3.23 -3.74
C ILE A 182 -6.05 -3.45 -2.46
N SER A 183 -6.36 -2.72 -1.40
CA SER A 183 -5.76 -2.93 -0.08
C SER A 183 -6.59 -3.95 0.72
N PRO A 184 -6.21 -5.24 0.75
CA PRO A 184 -7.08 -6.28 1.32
C PRO A 184 -7.25 -6.09 2.82
N LEU A 185 -6.21 -5.60 3.51
CA LEU A 185 -6.24 -5.29 4.93
C LEU A 185 -7.38 -4.31 5.27
N HIS A 186 -7.41 -3.16 4.59
CA HIS A 186 -8.45 -2.18 4.82
C HIS A 186 -9.81 -2.65 4.31
N SER A 187 -9.88 -3.42 3.22
CA SER A 187 -11.14 -4.01 2.75
C SER A 187 -11.79 -4.89 3.83
N TRP A 188 -11.02 -5.77 4.50
CA TRP A 188 -11.53 -6.61 5.57
C TRP A 188 -11.96 -5.80 6.80
N ILE A 189 -11.15 -4.84 7.25
CA ILE A 189 -11.48 -3.97 8.39
C ILE A 189 -12.78 -3.19 8.12
N ARG A 190 -12.90 -2.60 6.93
CA ARG A 190 -14.09 -1.81 6.54
C ARG A 190 -15.32 -2.68 6.36
N LEU A 191 -15.18 -3.90 5.84
CA LEU A 191 -16.29 -4.85 5.76
C LEU A 191 -16.80 -5.20 7.16
N MET A 192 -15.91 -5.54 8.09
CA MET A 192 -16.28 -5.83 9.48
C MET A 192 -16.96 -4.62 10.14
N GLU A 193 -16.37 -3.44 9.99
CA GLU A 193 -16.95 -2.19 10.50
C GLU A 193 -18.36 -1.96 9.93
N CYS A 194 -18.56 -2.17 8.63
CA CYS A 194 -19.85 -2.04 7.96
C CYS A 194 -20.89 -3.01 8.54
N VAL A 195 -20.54 -4.29 8.69
CA VAL A 195 -21.44 -5.31 9.27
C VAL A 195 -21.82 -4.96 10.70
N LEU A 196 -20.86 -4.52 11.53
CA LEU A 196 -21.13 -4.05 12.88
C LEU A 196 -22.09 -2.85 12.88
N HIS A 197 -21.84 -1.86 12.04
CA HIS A 197 -22.72 -0.70 11.92
C HIS A 197 -24.12 -1.07 11.45
N ILE A 198 -24.27 -2.04 10.55
CA ILE A 198 -25.58 -2.58 10.15
C ILE A 198 -26.27 -3.21 11.36
N SER A 199 -25.56 -4.07 12.11
CA SER A 199 -26.08 -4.71 13.32
C SER A 199 -26.59 -3.69 14.35
N TYR A 200 -25.81 -2.63 14.61
CA TYR A 200 -26.20 -1.57 15.55
C TYR A 200 -27.42 -0.77 15.08
N ARG A 201 -27.70 -0.76 13.77
CA ARG A 201 -28.74 0.06 13.13
C ARG A 201 -29.96 -0.74 12.66
N LEU A 202 -30.05 -2.03 12.97
CA LEU A 202 -31.18 -2.89 12.57
C LEU A 202 -32.55 -2.34 13.00
N GLU A 203 -32.61 -1.65 14.14
CA GLU A 203 -33.85 -1.04 14.62
C GLU A 203 -34.23 0.22 13.83
N ILE A 204 -33.26 1.10 13.55
CA ILE A 204 -33.53 2.39 12.89
C ILE A 204 -33.56 2.29 11.36
N LYS A 205 -32.94 1.25 10.77
CA LYS A 205 -32.89 0.94 9.33
C LYS A 205 -32.48 2.13 8.43
N THR A 206 -31.67 3.03 8.96
CA THR A 206 -31.16 4.20 8.23
C THR A 206 -29.64 4.23 8.28
N TRP A 207 -29.02 4.68 7.17
CA TRP A 207 -27.56 4.81 7.06
C TRP A 207 -26.96 5.69 8.16
N GLN A 208 -27.60 6.82 8.47
CA GLN A 208 -27.13 7.79 9.47
C GLN A 208 -28.08 7.88 10.66
N ALA A 209 -27.53 7.72 11.87
CA ALA A 209 -28.22 7.96 13.13
C ALA A 209 -28.17 9.46 13.49
N ARG A 210 -29.03 10.26 12.84
CA ARG A 210 -29.20 11.68 13.15
C ARG A 210 -30.30 11.86 14.22
N GLY A 211 -30.07 12.79 15.17
CA GLY A 211 -30.99 13.05 16.29
C GLY A 211 -30.67 12.27 17.57
N ALA A 212 -31.08 12.79 18.72
CA ALA A 212 -30.76 12.21 20.04
C ALA A 212 -31.33 10.80 20.20
N GLU A 213 -32.60 10.59 19.83
CA GLU A 213 -33.27 9.30 19.95
C GLU A 213 -32.57 8.18 19.18
N LYS A 214 -32.26 8.41 17.89
CA LYS A 214 -31.57 7.41 17.05
C LYS A 214 -30.15 7.12 17.54
N LYS A 215 -29.44 8.13 18.07
CA LYS A 215 -28.10 7.95 18.65
C LYS A 215 -28.16 7.08 19.89
N GLU A 216 -29.16 7.28 20.75
CA GLU A 216 -29.35 6.48 21.96
C GLU A 216 -29.63 5.01 21.62
N LYS A 217 -30.57 4.75 20.70
CA LYS A 217 -30.87 3.39 20.23
C LYS A 217 -29.64 2.65 19.71
N VAL A 218 -28.83 3.31 18.86
CA VAL A 218 -27.58 2.75 18.33
C VAL A 218 -26.54 2.51 19.42
N SER A 219 -26.42 3.43 20.38
CA SER A 219 -25.50 3.31 21.52
C SER A 219 -25.85 2.11 22.39
N GLN A 220 -27.13 1.94 22.73
CA GLN A 220 -27.61 0.80 23.50
C GLN A 220 -27.38 -0.51 22.74
N LYS A 221 -27.78 -0.58 21.47
CA LYS A 221 -27.57 -1.80 20.67
C LYS A 221 -26.09 -2.17 20.51
N LYS A 222 -25.21 -1.18 20.38
CA LYS A 222 -23.76 -1.40 20.36
C LYS A 222 -23.26 -2.04 21.65
N LYS A 223 -23.70 -1.55 22.82
CA LYS A 223 -23.34 -2.16 24.13
C LYS A 223 -23.80 -3.61 24.21
N ASP A 224 -25.03 -3.89 23.76
CA ASP A 224 -25.58 -5.24 23.82
C ASP A 224 -24.82 -6.22 22.92
N VAL A 225 -24.48 -5.81 21.69
CA VAL A 225 -23.72 -6.62 20.74
C VAL A 225 -22.27 -6.84 21.19
N GLN A 226 -21.64 -5.87 21.85
CA GLN A 226 -20.25 -5.95 22.30
C GLN A 226 -20.07 -6.66 23.66
N ARG A 227 -21.17 -6.98 24.35
CA ARG A 227 -21.16 -7.76 25.60
C ARG A 227 -21.24 -9.27 25.36
N LEU A 228 -21.69 -9.69 24.18
CA LEU A 228 -21.67 -11.08 23.73
C LEU A 228 -20.24 -11.51 23.40
#